data_AF-X1MDL3-F1
#
_entry.id   AF-X1MDL3-F1
#
_cell.length_a   1.000
_cell.length_b   1.000
_cell.length_c   1.000
_cell.angle_alpha   90.00
_cell.angle_beta   90.00
_cell.angle_gamma   90.00
#
_symmetry.space_group_name_H-M   'P 1'
#
loop_
_entity.id
_entity.type
_entity.pdbx_description
1 polymer ?
#
loop_
_entity_poly.entity_id
_entity_poly.type
_entity_poly.pdbx_seq_one_letter_code
_entity_poly.pdbx_strand_id
1 'polypeptide(L)'
;RIASIITDEKTREMALILGNVAIKHADIVARTISSLGGSPEWAFELAPVGKDIVEIFQTQLDKEKLALQLHQDSASLIRNRNLRLKFDQLASDHEWHIQIINNILEELR
;
A
#
# COMPACT_ATOMS: atom_id res chain seq x y z
N ARG A 1 -10.77 2.99 -7.50
CA ARG A 1 -10.81 3.27 -8.96
C ARG A 1 -10.25 2.11 -9.79
N ILE A 2 -9.17 1.43 -9.37
CA ILE A 2 -8.76 0.16 -10.03
C ILE A 2 -9.91 -0.87 -9.99
N ALA A 3 -10.58 -1.00 -8.84
CA ALA A 3 -11.80 -1.80 -8.71
C ALA A 3 -12.91 -1.50 -9.74
N SER A 4 -13.04 -0.28 -10.26
CA SER A 4 -14.12 0.07 -11.20
C SER A 4 -13.83 -0.35 -12.65
N ILE A 5 -12.60 -0.75 -12.96
CA ILE A 5 -12.23 -1.28 -14.28
C ILE A 5 -12.07 -2.81 -14.28
N ILE A 6 -12.20 -3.44 -13.10
CA ILE A 6 -12.16 -4.90 -12.93
C ILE A 6 -13.57 -5.45 -13.05
N THR A 7 -13.79 -6.31 -14.04
CA THR A 7 -15.08 -6.99 -14.26
C THR A 7 -15.24 -8.22 -13.37
N ASP A 8 -14.15 -8.91 -13.03
CA ASP A 8 -14.15 -10.03 -12.10
C ASP A 8 -14.46 -9.57 -10.66
N GLU A 9 -15.51 -10.13 -10.08
CA GLU A 9 -16.01 -9.71 -8.78
C GLU A 9 -15.01 -9.98 -7.65
N LYS A 10 -14.36 -11.14 -7.68
CA LYS A 10 -13.40 -11.56 -6.67
C LYS A 10 -12.16 -10.64 -6.66
N THR A 11 -11.59 -10.38 -7.83
CA THR A 11 -10.46 -9.46 -8.01
C THR A 11 -10.83 -8.03 -7.65
N ARG A 12 -12.07 -7.61 -7.96
CA ARG A 12 -12.59 -6.30 -7.59
C ARG A 12 -12.69 -6.13 -6.08
N GLU A 13 -13.21 -7.13 -5.36
CA GLU A 13 -13.28 -7.11 -3.90
C GLU A 13 -11.89 -7.01 -3.27
N MET A 14 -10.94 -7.83 -3.74
CA MET A 14 -9.55 -7.76 -3.29
C MET A 14 -8.94 -6.37 -3.52
N ALA A 15 -9.16 -5.78 -4.70
CA ALA A 15 -8.68 -4.43 -5.01
C ALA A 15 -9.33 -3.33 -4.13
N LEU A 16 -10.60 -3.50 -3.73
CA LEU A 16 -11.27 -2.59 -2.80
C LEU A 16 -10.67 -2.69 -1.38
N ILE A 17 -10.37 -3.90 -0.93
CA ILE A 17 -9.74 -4.13 0.38
C ILE A 17 -8.37 -3.44 0.43
N LEU A 18 -7.52 -3.65 -0.59
CA LEU A 18 -6.22 -2.98 -0.71
C LEU A 18 -6.36 -1.44 -0.63
N GLY A 19 -7.30 -0.88 -1.39
CA GLY A 19 -7.54 0.57 -1.39
C GLY A 19 -7.96 1.13 -0.03
N ASN A 20 -8.79 0.41 0.72
CA ASN A 20 -9.24 0.86 2.05
C ASN A 20 -8.10 0.81 3.09
N VAL A 21 -7.21 -0.17 3.01
CA VAL A 21 -6.06 -0.27 3.91
C VAL A 21 -5.04 0.83 3.61
N ALA A 22 -4.78 1.12 2.33
CA ALA A 22 -3.84 2.18 1.93
C ALA A 22 -4.22 3.57 2.49
N ILE A 23 -5.51 3.90 2.57
CA ILE A 23 -5.98 5.17 3.18
C ILE A 23 -5.63 5.23 4.68
N LYS A 24 -5.77 4.11 5.40
CA LYS A 24 -5.43 4.03 6.82
C LYS A 24 -3.92 4.18 7.03
N HIS A 25 -3.10 3.59 6.17
CA HIS A 25 -1.64 3.75 6.21
C HIS A 25 -1.25 5.21 6.06
N ALA A 26 -1.82 5.88 5.07
CA ALA A 26 -1.64 7.31 4.84
C ALA A 26 -1.97 8.18 6.07
N ASP A 27 -3.08 7.90 6.78
CA ASP A 27 -3.44 8.61 8.02
C ASP A 27 -2.43 8.35 9.15
N ILE A 28 -1.95 7.11 9.31
CA ILE A 28 -0.95 6.76 10.32
C ILE A 28 0.37 7.50 10.07
N VAL A 29 0.85 7.51 8.83
CA VAL A 29 2.08 8.19 8.44
C VAL A 29 1.93 9.70 8.61
N ALA A 30 0.83 10.29 8.13
CA ALA A 30 0.59 11.72 8.25
C ALA A 30 0.52 12.19 9.72
N ARG A 31 -0.19 11.46 10.58
CA ARG A 31 -0.24 11.76 12.02
C ARG A 31 1.12 11.60 12.68
N THR A 32 1.90 10.60 12.27
CA THR A 32 3.25 10.41 12.78
C THR A 32 4.13 11.62 12.44
N ILE A 33 4.14 12.04 11.17
CA ILE A 33 4.90 13.21 10.72
C ILE A 33 4.51 14.45 11.54
N SER A 34 3.21 14.72 11.66
CA SER A 34 2.70 15.85 12.45
C SER A 34 3.10 15.75 13.93
N SER A 35 3.04 14.55 14.53
CA SER A 35 3.41 14.36 15.94
C SER A 35 4.91 14.57 16.22
N LEU A 36 5.74 14.43 15.19
CA LEU A 36 7.18 14.70 15.24
C LEU A 36 7.50 16.17 14.89
N GLY A 37 6.50 17.01 14.68
CA GLY A 37 6.65 18.43 14.34
C GLY A 37 6.83 18.73 12.85
N GLY A 38 6.66 17.72 11.99
CA GLY A 38 6.69 17.89 10.53
C GLY A 38 5.35 18.33 9.95
N SER A 39 5.32 18.54 8.63
CA SER A 39 4.09 18.79 7.86
C SER A 39 3.97 17.74 6.75
N PRO A 40 2.95 16.86 6.78
CA PRO A 40 2.79 15.83 5.77
C PRO A 40 2.37 16.43 4.43
N GLU A 41 3.05 16.02 3.36
CA GLU A 41 2.72 16.42 1.99
C GLU A 41 2.13 15.24 1.22
N TRP A 42 1.18 15.54 0.33
CA TRP A 42 0.47 14.54 -0.45
C TRP A 42 0.83 14.66 -1.91
N ALA A 43 1.37 13.60 -2.49
CA ALA A 43 1.52 13.44 -3.93
C ALA A 43 0.57 12.34 -4.41
N PHE A 44 -0.55 12.73 -5.02
CA PHE A 44 -1.49 11.79 -5.61
C PHE A 44 -1.13 11.51 -7.07
N GLU A 45 -0.82 10.26 -7.37
CA GLU A 45 -0.68 9.78 -8.73
C GLU A 45 -1.98 9.12 -9.19
N LEU A 46 -2.49 9.57 -10.35
CA LEU A 46 -3.61 8.90 -10.98
C LEU A 46 -3.16 7.57 -11.57
N ALA A 47 -4.03 6.55 -11.49
CA ALA A 47 -3.82 5.32 -12.24
C ALA A 47 -3.69 5.66 -13.74
N PRO A 48 -2.67 5.14 -14.42
CA PRO A 48 -2.43 5.47 -15.82
C PRO A 48 -3.59 4.98 -16.68
N VAL A 49 -4.15 5.88 -17.48
CA VAL A 49 -5.28 5.60 -18.38
C VAL A 49 -4.77 4.75 -19.55
N GLY A 50 -5.42 3.61 -19.81
CA GLY A 50 -5.11 2.75 -20.96
C GLY A 50 -4.03 1.70 -20.72
N LYS A 51 -3.53 1.52 -19.49
CA LYS A 51 -2.67 0.37 -19.16
C LYS A 51 -3.48 -0.92 -19.03
N ASP A 52 -2.84 -2.03 -19.38
CA ASP A 52 -3.35 -3.37 -19.13
C ASP A 52 -3.50 -3.62 -17.62
N ILE A 53 -4.51 -4.39 -17.23
CA ILE A 53 -4.80 -4.74 -15.84
C ILE A 53 -3.61 -5.44 -15.18
N VAL A 54 -2.90 -6.29 -15.93
CA VAL A 54 -1.69 -6.97 -15.46
C VAL A 54 -0.58 -5.94 -15.16
N GLU A 55 -0.36 -4.97 -16.05
CA GLU A 55 0.63 -3.90 -15.83
C GLU A 55 0.27 -3.02 -14.62
N ILE A 56 -1.02 -2.78 -14.40
CA ILE A 56 -1.51 -2.04 -13.23
C ILE A 56 -1.14 -2.81 -11.96
N PHE A 57 -1.48 -4.10 -11.86
CA PHE A 57 -1.16 -4.90 -10.68
C PHE A 57 0.34 -5.14 -10.50
N GLN A 58 1.11 -5.24 -11.58
CA GLN A 58 2.57 -5.31 -11.50
C GLN A 58 3.16 -4.00 -10.93
N THR A 59 2.65 -2.84 -11.38
CA THR A 59 3.04 -1.54 -10.82
C THR A 59 2.67 -1.44 -9.33
N GLN A 60 1.49 -1.94 -8.93
CA GLN A 60 1.09 -1.96 -7.52
C GLN A 60 1.98 -2.89 -6.69
N LEU A 61 2.36 -4.06 -7.23
CA LEU A 61 3.28 -4.98 -6.56
C LEU A 61 4.62 -4.31 -6.25
N ASP A 62 5.17 -3.57 -7.21
CA ASP A 62 6.43 -2.86 -7.04
C ASP A 62 6.31 -1.74 -6.00
N LYS A 63 5.17 -1.03 -5.98
CA LYS A 63 4.85 -0.02 -4.96
C LYS A 63 4.74 -0.61 -3.56
N GLU A 64 4.05 -1.74 -3.38
CA GLU A 64 3.94 -2.40 -2.08
C GLU A 64 5.29 -2.92 -1.58
N LYS A 65 6.15 -3.46 -2.46
CA LYS A 65 7.52 -3.87 -2.11
C LYS A 65 8.38 -2.69 -1.65
N LEU A 66 8.29 -1.57 -2.34
CA LEU A 66 9.00 -0.35 -1.92
C LEU A 66 8.46 0.17 -0.59
N ALA A 67 7.13 0.20 -0.40
CA ALA A 67 6.51 0.63 0.85
C ALA A 67 6.91 -0.26 2.04
N LEU A 68 6.96 -1.59 1.83
CA LEU A 68 7.46 -2.55 2.82
C LEU A 68 8.88 -2.19 3.26
N GLN A 69 9.80 -2.05 2.29
CA GLN A 69 11.19 -1.70 2.57
C GLN A 69 11.30 -0.39 3.36
N LEU A 70 10.60 0.66 2.92
CA LEU A 70 10.64 1.97 3.57
C LEU A 70 10.09 1.95 5.00
N HIS A 71 9.03 1.18 5.27
CA HIS A 71 8.48 1.04 6.61
C HIS A 71 9.37 0.21 7.53
N GLN A 72 10.01 -0.84 7.03
CA GLN A 72 11.02 -1.61 7.79
C GLN A 72 12.23 -0.74 8.15
N ASP A 73 12.75 0.02 7.18
CA ASP A 73 13.86 0.95 7.41
C ASP A 73 13.48 2.02 8.43
N SER A 74 12.29 2.60 8.30
CA SER A 74 11.78 3.58 9.27
C SER A 74 11.64 2.98 10.68
N ALA A 75 11.08 1.77 10.80
CA ALA A 75 10.94 1.07 12.07
C ALA A 75 12.31 0.82 12.74
N SER A 76 13.34 0.53 11.96
CA SER A 76 14.70 0.32 12.47
C SER A 76 15.33 1.58 13.08
N LEU A 77 14.94 2.77 12.59
CA LEU A 77 15.45 4.06 13.04
C LEU A 77 14.67 4.64 14.24
N ILE A 78 13.42 4.18 14.45
CA ILE A 78 12.55 4.69 15.51
C ILE A 78 12.96 4.11 16.88
N ARG A 79 13.37 5.00 17.80
CA ARG A 79 13.67 4.65 19.20
C ARG A 79 12.42 4.48 20.07
N ASN A 80 11.35 5.20 19.75
CA ASN A 80 10.10 5.11 20.50
C ASN A 80 9.41 3.77 20.20
N ARG A 81 9.36 2.87 21.20
CA ARG A 81 8.81 1.52 21.03
C ARG A 81 7.37 1.50 20.49
N ASN A 82 6.50 2.37 21.00
CA ASN A 82 5.10 2.40 20.57
C ASN A 82 4.96 2.85 19.11
N LEU A 83 5.79 3.80 18.69
CA LEU A 83 5.82 4.24 17.30
C LEU A 83 6.44 3.16 16.39
N ARG A 84 7.50 2.51 16.83
CA ARG A 84 8.13 1.40 16.11
C ARG A 84 7.13 0.29 15.83
N LEU A 85 6.36 -0.14 16.84
CA LEU A 85 5.31 -1.16 16.68
C LEU A 85 4.26 -0.78 15.61
N LYS A 86 3.93 0.51 15.46
CA LYS A 86 3.02 0.96 14.40
C LYS A 86 3.64 0.77 13.01
N PHE A 87 4.92 1.08 12.86
CA PHE A 87 5.63 0.92 11.58
C PHE A 87 5.92 -0.55 11.26
N ASP A 88 6.21 -1.37 12.27
CA ASP A 88 6.29 -2.83 12.12
C ASP A 88 4.94 -3.38 11.61
N GLN A 89 3.81 -2.90 12.14
CA GLN A 89 2.49 -3.29 11.65
C GLN A 89 2.24 -2.84 10.20
N LEU A 90 2.63 -1.62 9.83
CA LEU A 90 2.54 -1.16 8.43
C LEU A 90 3.34 -2.09 7.50
N ALA A 91 4.55 -2.48 7.89
CA ALA A 91 5.36 -3.44 7.15
C ALA A 91 4.63 -4.79 6.99
N SER A 92 4.10 -5.36 8.07
CA SER A 92 3.31 -6.61 7.99
C SER A 92 2.08 -6.50 7.09
N ASP A 93 1.39 -5.36 7.09
CA ASP A 93 0.26 -5.13 6.19
C ASP A 93 0.70 -5.14 4.71
N HIS A 94 1.85 -4.56 4.38
CA HIS A 94 2.40 -4.59 3.02
C HIS A 94 2.83 -5.99 2.57
N GLU A 95 3.38 -6.81 3.46
CA GLU A 95 3.66 -8.24 3.16
C GLU A 95 2.38 -8.97 2.75
N TRP A 96 1.29 -8.73 3.46
CA TRP A 96 -0.01 -9.30 3.14
C TRP A 96 -0.59 -8.75 1.83
N HIS A 97 -0.45 -7.45 1.55
CA HIS A 97 -0.85 -6.87 0.26
C HIS A 97 -0.09 -7.51 -0.91
N ILE A 98 1.22 -7.69 -0.77
CA ILE A 98 2.07 -8.35 -1.77
C ILE A 98 1.54 -9.74 -2.10
N GLN A 99 1.14 -10.52 -1.08
CA GLN A 99 0.54 -11.85 -1.28
C GLN A 99 -0.77 -11.77 -2.08
N ILE A 100 -1.66 -10.84 -1.74
CA ILE A 100 -2.91 -10.65 -2.48
C ILE A 100 -2.63 -10.29 -3.95
N ILE A 101 -1.73 -9.33 -4.19
CA ILE A 101 -1.44 -8.88 -5.54
C ILE A 101 -0.81 -10.00 -6.37
N ASN A 102 0.07 -10.82 -5.78
CA ASN A 102 0.62 -12.00 -6.46
C ASN A 102 -0.49 -12.99 -6.81
N ASN A 103 -1.42 -13.27 -5.90
CA ASN A 103 -2.56 -14.16 -6.18
C ASN A 103 -3.42 -13.63 -7.35
N ILE A 104 -3.68 -12.32 -7.39
CA ILE A 104 -4.40 -11.70 -8.50
C ILE A 104 -3.62 -11.84 -9.82
N LEU A 105 -2.31 -11.58 -9.80
CA LEU A 105 -1.46 -11.71 -10.98
C LEU A 105 -1.37 -13.14 -11.49
N GLU A 106 -1.44 -14.14 -10.60
CA GLU A 106 -1.51 -15.55 -10.98
C GLU A 106 -2.84 -15.90 -11.64
N GLU A 107 -3.96 -15.36 -11.15
CA GLU A 107 -5.30 -15.56 -11.75
C GLU A 107 -5.47 -14.87 -13.11
N LEU A 108 -4.69 -13.80 -13.37
CA LEU A 108 -4.71 -13.06 -14.64
C LEU A 108 -3.77 -13.62 -15.72
N ARG A 109 -2.96 -14.64 -15.41
CA ARG A 109 -2.05 -15.32 -16.35
C ARG A 109 -2.74 -16.50 -17.04
#